data_AF-A0A0B0ID33-F1
#
_entry.id   AF-A0A0B0ID33-F1
#
_cell.length_a   1.000
_cell.length_b   1.000
_cell.length_c   1.000
_cell.angle_alpha   90.00
_cell.angle_beta   90.00
_cell.angle_gamma   90.00
#
_symmetry.space_group_name_H-M   'P 1'
#
loop_
_entity.id
_entity.type
_entity.pdbx_description
1 polymer ?
#
loop_
_entity_poly.entity_id
_entity_poly.type
_entity_poly.pdbx_seq_one_letter_code
_entity_poly.pdbx_strand_id
1 'polypeptide(L)'
;MSNSTERSRVKIEEAKDKVIGAIAETMDLYGVTPAAANLYATMYFKGQMTLDEMRSELGMSKPSMSTSVRKLQEIEMVKKTFTRGSRKHTYVAEKNFFRSFMVFYCQMWEREVKMNMEAIEEAQEDFINVIKDSTSTTEIVAEAKKYYDQLEESKTYYYWLQDLVASIKSGKIFEYLPKDNQD
;
A
#
# COMPACT_ATOMS: atom_id res chain seq x y z
N MET A 1 20.78 -39.58 -15.48
CA MET A 1 20.92 -38.11 -15.36
C MET A 1 19.58 -37.37 -15.47
N SER A 2 18.67 -37.73 -16.39
CA SER A 2 17.33 -37.12 -16.54
C SER A 2 16.48 -37.07 -15.24
N ASN A 3 16.45 -38.16 -14.47
CA ASN A 3 15.57 -38.27 -13.29
C ASN A 3 16.00 -37.40 -12.08
N SER A 4 17.29 -37.03 -11.99
CA SER A 4 17.78 -36.15 -10.91
C SER A 4 17.45 -34.69 -11.20
N THR A 5 17.58 -34.27 -12.46
CA THR A 5 17.25 -32.92 -12.89
C THR A 5 15.76 -32.63 -12.74
N GLU A 6 14.90 -33.60 -13.08
CA GLU A 6 13.45 -33.47 -12.92
C GLU A 6 13.06 -33.33 -11.44
N ARG A 7 13.63 -34.16 -10.56
CA ARG A 7 13.42 -34.06 -9.11
C ARG A 7 13.87 -32.69 -8.56
N SER A 8 14.98 -32.15 -9.05
CA SER A 8 15.43 -30.82 -8.65
C SER A 8 14.49 -29.70 -9.13
N ARG A 9 13.90 -29.82 -10.33
CA ARG A 9 12.91 -28.85 -10.82
C ARG A 9 11.63 -28.86 -9.99
N VAL A 10 11.10 -30.05 -9.67
CA VAL A 10 9.92 -30.17 -8.80
C VAL A 10 10.17 -29.48 -7.45
N LYS A 11 11.33 -29.71 -6.83
CA LYS A 11 11.69 -29.02 -5.58
C LYS A 11 11.76 -27.50 -5.71
N ILE A 12 12.17 -26.98 -6.86
CA ILE A 12 12.19 -25.53 -7.11
C ILE A 12 10.78 -24.98 -7.18
N GLU A 13 9.86 -25.65 -7.89
CA GLU A 13 8.47 -25.20 -7.98
C GLU A 13 7.77 -25.30 -6.61
N GLU A 14 7.94 -26.40 -5.87
CA GLU A 14 7.42 -26.54 -4.49
C GLU A 14 7.96 -25.44 -3.56
N ALA A 15 9.21 -25.01 -3.73
CA ALA A 15 9.79 -23.92 -2.95
C ALA A 15 9.19 -22.56 -3.33
N LYS A 16 8.94 -22.32 -4.64
CA LYS A 16 8.24 -21.11 -5.09
C LYS A 16 6.82 -21.06 -4.54
N ASP A 17 6.09 -22.17 -4.61
CA ASP A 17 4.70 -22.24 -4.16
C ASP A 17 4.52 -21.85 -2.69
N LYS A 18 5.47 -22.23 -1.83
CA LYS A 18 5.50 -21.79 -0.42
C LYS A 18 5.54 -20.28 -0.28
N VAL A 19 6.42 -19.63 -1.05
CA VAL A 19 6.58 -18.17 -1.01
C VAL A 19 5.41 -17.47 -1.70
N ILE A 20 4.90 -18.02 -2.81
CA ILE A 20 3.70 -17.52 -3.49
C ILE A 20 2.52 -17.51 -2.53
N GLY A 21 2.30 -18.60 -1.79
CA GLY A 21 1.25 -18.69 -0.78
C GLY A 21 1.38 -17.60 0.29
N ALA A 22 2.56 -17.44 0.88
CA ALA A 22 2.81 -16.44 1.92
C ALA A 22 2.66 -14.98 1.42
N ILE A 23 3.13 -14.68 0.21
CA ILE A 23 2.92 -13.37 -0.41
C ILE A 23 1.42 -13.16 -0.65
N ALA A 24 0.73 -14.12 -1.24
CA ALA A 24 -0.69 -13.97 -1.54
C ALA A 24 -1.55 -13.79 -0.28
N GLU A 25 -1.20 -14.46 0.82
CA GLU A 25 -1.90 -14.35 2.10
C GLU A 25 -1.77 -12.96 2.73
N THR A 26 -0.62 -12.28 2.57
CA THR A 26 -0.32 -11.00 3.24
C THR A 26 -0.61 -9.77 2.39
N MET A 27 -1.09 -9.95 1.15
CA MET A 27 -1.39 -8.86 0.22
C MET A 27 -2.73 -8.17 0.53
N ASP A 28 -3.58 -8.74 1.38
CA ASP A 28 -4.75 -8.07 1.92
C ASP A 28 -4.37 -6.80 2.72
N LEU A 29 -3.19 -6.78 3.35
CA LEU A 29 -2.60 -5.62 4.01
C LEU A 29 -2.35 -4.44 3.04
N TYR A 30 -2.24 -4.74 1.74
CA TYR A 30 -2.13 -3.75 0.65
C TYR A 30 -3.49 -3.44 0.01
N GLY A 31 -4.59 -3.88 0.63
CA GLY A 31 -5.96 -3.61 0.19
C GLY A 31 -6.31 -4.22 -1.17
N VAL A 32 -5.68 -5.35 -1.54
CA VAL A 32 -5.97 -6.03 -2.80
C VAL A 32 -6.78 -7.31 -2.59
N THR A 33 -7.53 -7.72 -3.61
CA THR A 33 -8.35 -8.94 -3.55
C THR A 33 -7.48 -10.20 -3.59
N PRO A 34 -7.98 -11.37 -3.14
CA PRO A 34 -7.24 -12.63 -3.26
C PRO A 34 -6.78 -12.94 -4.69
N ALA A 35 -7.60 -12.57 -5.68
CA ALA A 35 -7.25 -12.74 -7.10
C ALA A 35 -6.06 -11.85 -7.52
N ALA A 36 -5.99 -10.62 -7.03
CA ALA A 36 -4.87 -9.72 -7.28
C ALA A 36 -3.62 -10.13 -6.50
N ALA A 37 -3.79 -10.59 -5.27
CA ALA A 37 -2.73 -11.13 -4.44
C ALA A 37 -2.03 -12.33 -5.11
N ASN A 38 -2.80 -13.33 -5.56
CA ASN A 38 -2.27 -14.48 -6.28
C ASN A 38 -1.57 -14.06 -7.58
N LEU A 39 -2.14 -13.11 -8.33
CA LEU A 39 -1.51 -12.58 -9.53
C LEU A 39 -0.12 -11.98 -9.23
N TYR A 40 -0.01 -11.09 -8.25
CA TYR A 40 1.26 -10.48 -7.89
C TYR A 40 2.28 -11.52 -7.41
N ALA A 41 1.86 -12.43 -6.52
CA ALA A 41 2.70 -13.49 -5.98
C ALA A 41 3.27 -14.40 -7.09
N THR A 42 2.45 -14.79 -8.07
CA THR A 42 2.92 -15.55 -9.23
C THR A 42 3.87 -14.72 -10.09
N MET A 43 3.55 -13.44 -10.35
CA MET A 43 4.40 -12.55 -11.16
C MET A 43 5.77 -12.29 -10.51
N TYR A 44 5.90 -12.35 -9.17
CA TYR A 44 7.16 -12.16 -8.45
C TYR A 44 8.28 -13.09 -8.94
N PHE A 45 7.96 -14.36 -9.23
CA PHE A 45 8.90 -15.35 -9.75
C PHE A 45 9.02 -15.39 -11.27
N LYS A 46 8.26 -14.55 -11.98
CA LYS A 46 8.25 -14.49 -13.44
C LYS A 46 8.99 -13.24 -13.95
N GLY A 47 9.19 -13.21 -15.26
CA GLY A 47 9.66 -12.03 -15.98
C GLY A 47 8.48 -11.13 -16.36
N GLN A 48 8.63 -10.40 -17.46
CA GLN A 48 7.51 -9.68 -18.07
C GLN A 48 6.46 -10.68 -18.58
N MET A 49 5.18 -10.38 -18.36
CA MET A 49 4.06 -11.20 -18.82
C MET A 49 3.02 -10.34 -19.54
N THR A 50 2.41 -10.89 -20.58
CA THR A 50 1.20 -10.35 -21.21
C THR A 50 -0.04 -10.75 -20.39
N LEU A 51 -1.15 -10.03 -20.57
CA LEU A 51 -2.43 -10.39 -19.94
C LEU A 51 -2.88 -11.81 -20.32
N ASP A 52 -2.59 -12.26 -21.54
CA ASP A 52 -2.96 -13.60 -22.00
C ASP A 52 -2.18 -14.69 -21.26
N GLU A 53 -0.87 -14.49 -21.06
CA GLU A 53 -0.02 -15.41 -20.30
C GLU A 53 -0.46 -15.49 -18.84
N MET A 54 -0.75 -14.35 -18.20
CA MET A 54 -1.24 -14.34 -16.82
C MET A 54 -2.56 -15.12 -16.67
N ARG A 55 -3.48 -14.96 -17.63
CA ARG A 55 -4.76 -15.68 -17.61
C ARG A 55 -4.58 -17.18 -17.78
N SER A 56 -3.67 -17.58 -18.66
CA SER A 56 -3.33 -18.99 -18.86
C SER A 56 -2.69 -19.59 -17.61
N GLU A 57 -1.79 -18.86 -16.96
CA GLU A 57 -1.08 -19.32 -15.77
C GLU A 57 -2.03 -19.49 -14.56
N LEU A 58 -2.93 -18.53 -14.36
CA LEU A 58 -3.78 -18.46 -13.15
C LEU A 58 -5.21 -18.96 -13.36
N GLY A 59 -5.57 -19.38 -14.58
CA GLY A 59 -6.94 -19.81 -14.91
C GLY A 59 -8.01 -18.73 -14.74
N MET A 60 -7.63 -17.45 -14.71
CA MET A 60 -8.52 -16.34 -14.39
C MET A 60 -9.37 -15.89 -15.59
N SER A 61 -10.60 -15.47 -15.31
CA SER A 61 -11.45 -14.81 -16.30
C SER A 61 -10.85 -13.48 -16.77
N LYS A 62 -11.21 -13.03 -17.97
CA LYS A 62 -10.72 -11.76 -18.53
C LYS A 62 -11.07 -10.55 -17.64
N PRO A 63 -12.31 -10.40 -17.12
CA PRO A 63 -12.64 -9.32 -16.20
C PRO A 63 -11.82 -9.38 -14.91
N SER A 64 -11.71 -10.56 -14.29
CA SER A 64 -10.94 -10.75 -13.05
C SER A 64 -9.48 -10.34 -13.23
N MET A 65 -8.82 -10.81 -14.30
CA MET A 65 -7.45 -10.43 -14.62
C MET A 65 -7.28 -8.91 -14.80
N SER A 66 -8.20 -8.29 -15.55
CA SER A 66 -8.12 -6.86 -15.88
C SER A 66 -8.26 -6.00 -14.62
N THR A 67 -9.17 -6.38 -13.72
CA THR A 67 -9.36 -5.71 -12.42
C THR A 67 -8.15 -5.93 -11.50
N SER A 68 -7.63 -7.15 -11.41
CA SER A 68 -6.45 -7.46 -10.60
C SER A 68 -5.21 -6.67 -11.03
N VAL A 69 -4.91 -6.65 -12.34
CA VAL A 69 -3.79 -5.86 -12.88
C VAL A 69 -3.98 -4.38 -12.57
N ARG A 70 -5.18 -3.83 -12.81
CA ARG A 70 -5.46 -2.42 -12.52
C ARG A 70 -5.20 -2.10 -11.04
N LYS A 71 -5.72 -2.92 -10.12
CA LYS A 71 -5.54 -2.69 -8.69
C LYS A 71 -4.07 -2.72 -8.28
N LEU A 72 -3.29 -3.65 -8.81
CA LEU A 72 -1.85 -3.72 -8.55
C LEU A 72 -1.07 -2.55 -9.18
N GLN A 73 -1.54 -2.01 -10.31
CA GLN A 73 -0.95 -0.82 -10.91
C GLN A 73 -1.23 0.45 -10.10
N GLU A 74 -2.43 0.58 -9.51
CA GLU A 74 -2.79 1.72 -8.65
C GLU A 74 -1.85 1.86 -7.44
N ILE A 75 -1.37 0.73 -6.90
CA ILE A 75 -0.43 0.70 -5.77
C ILE A 75 1.03 0.50 -6.20
N GLU A 76 1.34 0.70 -7.49
CA GLU A 76 2.65 0.54 -8.13
C GLU A 76 3.36 -0.82 -7.98
N MET A 77 2.66 -1.86 -7.50
CA MET A 77 3.20 -3.21 -7.37
C MET A 77 3.30 -3.95 -8.70
N VAL A 78 2.57 -3.48 -9.73
CA VAL A 78 2.73 -3.93 -11.12
C VAL A 78 2.92 -2.72 -12.02
N LYS A 79 3.86 -2.81 -12.97
CA LYS A 79 4.10 -1.78 -13.97
C LYS A 79 3.85 -2.31 -15.35
N LYS A 80 3.20 -1.50 -16.17
CA LYS A 80 2.99 -1.76 -17.60
C LYS A 80 4.28 -1.42 -18.36
N THR A 81 4.77 -2.36 -19.14
CA THR A 81 5.98 -2.25 -19.94
C THR A 81 5.68 -2.49 -21.42
N PHE A 82 6.63 -2.09 -22.27
CA PHE A 82 6.54 -2.27 -23.71
C PHE A 82 7.69 -3.15 -24.18
N THR A 83 7.34 -4.20 -24.93
CA THR A 83 8.34 -5.01 -25.63
C THR A 83 8.52 -4.46 -27.03
N ARG A 84 9.74 -4.02 -27.37
CA ARG A 84 10.07 -3.52 -28.71
C ARG A 84 9.69 -4.55 -29.78
N GLY A 85 8.91 -4.12 -30.78
CA GLY A 85 8.45 -5.00 -31.87
C GLY A 85 7.16 -5.79 -31.59
N SER A 86 6.58 -5.68 -30.39
CA SER A 86 5.27 -6.27 -30.08
C SER A 86 4.19 -5.20 -29.96
N ARG A 87 2.99 -5.50 -30.47
CA ARG A 87 1.78 -4.70 -30.24
C ARG A 87 1.14 -4.98 -28.87
N LYS A 88 1.51 -6.10 -28.22
CA LYS A 88 0.96 -6.47 -26.92
C LYS A 88 1.72 -5.77 -25.80
N HIS A 89 0.99 -5.22 -24.85
CA HIS A 89 1.58 -4.73 -23.61
C HIS A 89 2.04 -5.90 -22.75
N THR A 90 3.18 -5.69 -22.08
CA THR A 90 3.66 -6.58 -21.03
C THR A 90 3.56 -5.87 -19.68
N TYR A 91 3.68 -6.65 -18.62
CA TYR A 91 3.59 -6.17 -17.25
C TYR A 91 4.63 -6.89 -16.41
N VAL A 92 5.18 -6.19 -15.43
CA VAL A 92 6.21 -6.71 -14.53
C VAL A 92 5.83 -6.38 -13.08
N ALA A 93 6.06 -7.32 -12.17
CA ALA A 93 5.91 -7.10 -10.74
C ALA A 93 7.10 -6.31 -10.20
N GLU A 94 6.83 -5.35 -9.31
CA GLU A 94 7.85 -4.74 -8.47
C GLU A 94 8.40 -5.80 -7.52
N LYS A 95 9.72 -5.93 -7.43
CA LYS A 95 10.39 -6.94 -6.58
C LYS A 95 11.02 -6.32 -5.35
N ASN A 96 11.16 -4.99 -5.34
CA ASN A 96 11.65 -4.27 -4.18
C ASN A 96 10.50 -4.04 -3.18
N PHE A 97 10.40 -4.89 -2.16
CA PHE A 97 9.38 -4.77 -1.13
C PHE A 97 9.44 -3.44 -0.36
N PHE A 98 10.62 -2.84 -0.17
CA PHE A 98 10.69 -1.50 0.41
C PHE A 98 9.96 -0.49 -0.45
N ARG A 99 10.12 -0.55 -1.78
CA ARG A 99 9.40 0.36 -2.68
C ARG A 99 7.88 0.16 -2.57
N SER A 100 7.42 -1.09 -2.62
CA SER A 100 5.99 -1.41 -2.50
C SER A 100 5.41 -0.91 -1.17
N PHE A 101 6.11 -1.16 -0.06
CA PHE A 101 5.77 -0.66 1.27
C PHE A 101 5.69 0.87 1.30
N MET A 102 6.75 1.55 0.88
CA MET A 102 6.84 3.00 0.95
C MET A 102 5.78 3.68 0.09
N VAL A 103 5.57 3.22 -1.16
CA VAL A 103 4.56 3.81 -2.04
C VAL A 103 3.17 3.65 -1.44
N PHE A 104 2.80 2.44 -1.03
CA PHE A 104 1.46 2.17 -0.53
C PHE A 104 1.16 2.86 0.80
N TYR A 105 1.97 2.61 1.83
CA TYR A 105 1.67 3.10 3.17
C TYR A 105 1.86 4.62 3.31
N CYS A 106 2.86 5.21 2.64
CA CYS A 106 2.98 6.67 2.67
C CYS A 106 1.78 7.34 2.02
N GLN A 107 1.27 6.82 0.90
CA GLN A 107 0.05 7.36 0.28
C GLN A 107 -1.17 7.20 1.19
N MET A 108 -1.30 6.07 1.89
CA MET A 108 -2.40 5.85 2.84
C MET A 108 -2.34 6.81 4.03
N TRP A 109 -1.17 6.97 4.64
CA TRP A 109 -0.97 7.86 5.78
C TRP A 109 -1.11 9.34 5.41
N GLU A 110 -0.64 9.76 4.24
CA GLU A 110 -0.86 11.13 3.75
C GLU A 110 -2.34 11.43 3.56
N ARG A 111 -3.09 10.47 3.02
CA ARG A 111 -4.54 10.59 2.88
C ARG A 111 -5.22 10.70 4.24
N GLU A 112 -4.83 9.87 5.20
CA GLU A 112 -5.33 9.90 6.58
C GLU A 112 -5.08 11.26 7.21
N VAL A 113 -3.83 11.74 7.20
CA VAL A 113 -3.49 13.05 7.77
C VAL A 113 -4.30 14.14 7.12
N LYS A 114 -4.35 14.19 5.78
CA LYS A 114 -5.08 15.23 5.06
C LYS A 114 -6.55 15.29 5.50
N MET A 115 -7.27 14.16 5.40
CA MET A 115 -8.70 14.14 5.68
C MET A 115 -9.03 14.48 7.14
N ASN A 116 -8.22 13.98 8.08
CA ASN A 116 -8.49 14.23 9.50
C ASN A 116 -8.10 15.64 9.94
N MET A 117 -6.99 16.17 9.45
CA MET A 117 -6.59 17.55 9.77
C MET A 117 -7.58 18.57 9.20
N GLU A 118 -8.06 18.38 7.96
CA GLU A 118 -9.11 19.22 7.36
C GLU A 118 -10.39 19.21 8.23
N ALA A 119 -10.85 18.02 8.64
CA ALA A 119 -12.03 17.89 9.50
C ALA A 119 -11.83 18.48 10.91
N ILE A 120 -10.62 18.37 11.47
CA ILE A 120 -10.27 18.96 12.77
C ILE A 120 -10.33 20.49 12.68
N GLU A 121 -9.76 21.07 11.63
CA GLU A 121 -9.75 22.53 11.44
C GLU A 121 -11.18 23.07 11.31
N GLU A 122 -12.02 22.45 10.48
CA GLU A 122 -13.43 22.81 10.33
C GLU A 122 -14.20 22.72 11.67
N ALA A 123 -14.06 21.59 12.39
CA ALA A 123 -14.74 21.41 13.67
C ALA A 123 -14.25 22.40 14.76
N GLN A 124 -12.97 22.73 14.75
CA GLN A 124 -12.40 23.72 15.64
C GLN A 124 -12.91 25.13 15.37
N GLU A 125 -13.12 25.51 14.11
CA GLU A 125 -13.77 26.77 13.74
C GLU A 125 -15.20 26.84 14.29
N ASP A 126 -15.96 25.76 14.15
CA ASP A 126 -17.32 25.66 14.71
C ASP A 126 -17.32 25.80 16.24
N PHE A 127 -16.42 25.12 16.94
CA PHE A 127 -16.29 25.27 18.40
C PHE A 127 -15.89 26.69 18.79
N ILE A 128 -14.98 27.34 18.05
CA ILE A 128 -14.61 28.74 18.29
C ILE A 128 -15.83 29.65 18.15
N ASN A 129 -16.68 29.41 17.15
CA ASN A 129 -17.92 30.18 16.95
C ASN A 129 -18.86 30.04 18.15
N VAL A 130 -19.06 28.82 18.66
CA VAL A 130 -19.85 28.56 19.88
C VAL A 130 -19.23 29.27 21.11
N ILE A 131 -17.90 29.18 21.27
CA ILE A 131 -17.19 29.80 22.40
C ILE A 131 -17.31 31.33 22.41
N LYS A 132 -17.36 31.96 21.23
CA LYS A 132 -17.45 33.42 21.06
C LYS A 132 -18.90 33.94 21.02
N ASP A 133 -19.88 33.06 20.88
CA ASP A 133 -21.28 33.46 20.83
C ASP A 133 -21.76 33.95 22.20
N SER A 134 -22.08 35.24 22.29
CA SER A 134 -22.62 35.89 23.49
C SER A 134 -23.94 35.30 24.00
N THR A 135 -24.65 34.52 23.18
CA THR A 135 -25.90 33.85 23.56
C THR A 135 -25.69 32.44 24.14
N SER A 136 -24.48 31.89 24.04
CA SER A 136 -24.14 30.58 24.59
C SER A 136 -24.03 30.61 26.12
N THR A 137 -24.48 29.54 26.77
CA THR A 137 -24.36 29.39 28.22
C THR A 137 -22.93 29.01 28.62
N THR A 138 -22.54 29.28 29.86
CA THR A 138 -21.22 28.90 30.40
C THR A 138 -20.94 27.40 30.27
N GLU A 139 -21.97 26.56 30.43
CA GLU A 139 -21.87 25.11 30.31
C GLU A 139 -21.55 24.69 28.86
N ILE A 140 -22.27 25.25 27.88
CA ILE A 140 -22.03 24.99 26.46
C ILE A 140 -20.63 25.47 26.03
N VAL A 141 -20.20 26.65 26.49
CA VAL A 141 -18.85 27.16 26.21
C VAL A 141 -17.78 26.25 26.81
N ALA A 142 -18.00 25.71 28.02
CA ALA A 142 -17.06 24.78 28.64
C ALA A 142 -16.97 23.44 27.89
N GLU A 143 -18.10 22.92 27.41
CA GLU A 143 -18.15 21.72 26.59
C GLU A 143 -17.43 21.92 25.24
N ALA A 144 -17.70 23.01 24.54
CA ALA A 144 -17.03 23.33 23.27
C ALA A 144 -15.51 23.47 23.43
N LYS A 145 -15.04 24.11 24.51
CA LYS A 145 -13.60 24.20 24.83
C LYS A 145 -12.99 22.83 25.06
N LYS A 146 -13.65 21.97 25.83
CA LYS A 146 -13.17 20.61 26.09
C LYS A 146 -12.95 19.82 24.79
N TYR A 147 -13.90 19.87 23.86
CA TYR A 147 -13.73 19.16 22.58
C TYR A 147 -12.71 19.84 21.67
N TYR A 148 -12.65 21.16 21.65
CA TYR A 148 -11.60 21.89 20.96
C TYR A 148 -10.21 21.45 21.41
N ASP A 149 -9.98 21.41 22.73
CA ASP A 149 -8.70 21.00 23.33
C ASP A 149 -8.37 19.54 23.00
N GLN A 150 -9.36 18.65 23.05
CA GLN A 150 -9.20 17.24 22.64
C GLN A 150 -8.77 17.12 21.16
N LEU A 151 -9.36 17.93 20.27
CA LEU A 151 -8.96 17.94 18.86
C LEU A 151 -7.55 18.52 18.67
N GLU A 152 -7.21 19.58 19.40
CA GLU A 152 -5.88 20.19 19.34
C GLU A 152 -4.79 19.21 19.79
N GLU A 153 -5.01 18.48 20.89
CA GLU A 153 -4.09 17.44 21.36
C GLU A 153 -3.88 16.34 20.30
N SER A 154 -4.94 15.96 19.59
CA SER A 154 -4.90 14.91 18.56
C SER A 154 -4.03 15.26 17.36
N LYS A 155 -3.85 16.56 17.05
CA LYS A 155 -2.99 17.02 15.94
C LYS A 155 -1.55 16.56 16.08
N THR A 156 -1.08 16.37 17.31
CA THR A 156 0.29 15.87 17.60
C THR A 156 0.58 14.56 16.86
N TYR A 157 -0.38 13.63 16.83
CA TYR A 157 -0.23 12.36 16.11
C TYR A 157 -0.10 12.58 14.60
N TYR A 158 -0.92 13.45 14.03
CA TYR A 158 -0.90 13.70 12.59
C TYR A 158 0.37 14.42 12.14
N TYR A 159 0.89 15.36 12.93
CA TYR A 159 2.21 15.96 12.66
C TYR A 159 3.33 14.93 12.73
N TRP A 160 3.33 14.07 13.75
CA TRP A 160 4.29 12.97 13.85
C TRP A 160 4.20 12.02 12.64
N LEU A 161 2.99 11.70 12.18
CA LEU A 161 2.76 10.83 11.03
C LEU A 161 3.25 11.48 9.72
N GLN A 162 3.09 12.80 9.55
CA GLN A 162 3.66 13.54 8.42
C GLN A 162 5.19 13.46 8.41
N ASP A 163 5.82 13.67 9.56
CA ASP A 163 7.27 13.58 9.71
C ASP A 163 7.77 12.17 9.41
N LEU A 164 7.05 11.14 9.88
CA LEU A 164 7.36 9.75 9.57
C LEU A 164 7.32 9.50 8.06
N VAL A 165 6.24 9.92 7.38
CA VAL A 165 6.13 9.81 5.92
C VAL A 165 7.27 10.53 5.22
N ALA A 166 7.57 11.77 5.62
CA ALA A 166 8.65 12.56 5.04
C ALA A 166 10.02 11.88 5.23
N SER A 167 10.27 11.28 6.39
CA SER A 167 11.50 10.53 6.66
C SER A 167 11.62 9.28 5.78
N ILE A 168 10.51 8.58 5.52
CA ILE A 168 10.46 7.38 4.68
C ILE A 168 10.72 7.76 3.22
N LYS A 169 10.00 8.77 2.70
CA LYS A 169 10.15 9.24 1.31
C LYS A 169 11.53 9.80 1.01
N SER A 170 12.13 10.52 1.96
CA SER A 170 13.50 11.05 1.83
C SER A 170 14.58 9.99 2.02
N GLY A 171 14.23 8.82 2.57
CA GLY A 171 15.17 7.76 2.91
C GLY A 171 15.91 7.97 4.24
N LYS A 172 15.70 9.10 4.94
CA LYS A 172 16.27 9.36 6.27
C LYS A 172 15.90 8.30 7.30
N ILE A 173 14.73 7.66 7.14
CA ILE A 173 14.33 6.55 8.02
C ILE A 173 15.38 5.43 8.09
N PHE A 174 16.14 5.22 7.00
CA PHE A 174 17.15 4.18 6.92
C PHE A 174 18.46 4.52 7.66
N GLU A 175 18.62 5.74 8.15
CA GLU A 175 19.70 6.11 9.08
C GLU A 175 19.43 5.52 10.48
N TYR A 176 18.16 5.39 10.86
CA TYR A 176 17.71 4.82 12.13
C TYR A 176 17.35 3.34 12.03
N LEU A 177 16.84 2.92 10.88
CA LEU A 177 16.47 1.54 10.55
C LEU A 177 17.17 1.08 9.27
N PRO A 178 18.47 0.73 9.32
CA PRO A 178 19.24 0.33 8.13
C PRO A 178 18.61 -0.85 7.37
N LYS A 179 18.77 -0.87 6.03
CA LYS A 179 18.24 -1.93 5.16
C LYS A 179 19.01 -3.25 5.26
N ASP A 180 20.29 -3.14 5.56
CA ASP A 180 21.17 -4.29 5.77
C ASP A 180 21.42 -4.39 7.26
N ASN A 181 21.39 -5.61 7.80
CA ASN A 181 21.98 -5.84 9.12
C ASN A 181 23.47 -5.52 8.97
N GLN A 182 23.92 -4.40 9.53
CA GLN A 182 25.33 -4.28 9.88
C GLN A 182 25.56 -5.31 10.97
N ASP A 183 26.28 -6.39 10.62
CA ASP A 183 27.02 -7.16 11.62
C ASP A 183 28.06 -6.26 12.30
#